data_AF-A0A7K0TYL0-F1
#
_entry.id   AF-A0A7K0TYL0-F1
#
_cell.length_a   1.000
_cell.length_b   1.000
_cell.length_c   1.000
_cell.angle_alpha   90.00
_cell.angle_beta   90.00
_cell.angle_gamma   90.00
#
_symmetry.space_group_name_H-M   'P 1'
#
loop_
_entity.id
_entity.type
_entity.pdbx_description
1 polymer ?
#
loop_
_entity_poly.entity_id
_entity_poly.type
_entity_poly.pdbx_seq_one_letter_code
_entity_poly.pdbx_strand_id
1 'polypeptide(L)'
;MKSPRRLTQALATVCATVLFTTTLASCGDPAEITTLQVDVLLESVAKKLHKIGPSDRSLYGSNHLIGVGTMADEKVDVEMQATVDYIAGSGEINGFITFTFDDGSVIGVRMVNGSAVAKTDTTSARFFSLLSVIDGTDGYIGIQGRGTFTGERIDAIGGAVQSRFVLRVER
;
A
#
# COMPACT_ATOMS: atom_id res chain seq x y z
N MET A 1 -54.29 -31.46 58.48
CA MET A 1 -54.11 -32.92 58.34
C MET A 1 -53.20 -33.17 57.15
N LYS A 2 -51.92 -33.46 57.40
CA LYS A 2 -51.33 -34.82 57.38
C LYS A 2 -51.38 -35.46 55.98
N SER A 3 -50.23 -35.42 55.31
CA SER A 3 -49.83 -36.42 54.30
C SER A 3 -49.84 -37.82 54.92
N PRO A 4 -50.11 -38.87 54.10
CA PRO A 4 -49.08 -39.91 54.03
C PRO A 4 -48.83 -40.51 52.62
N ARG A 5 -47.53 -40.65 52.32
CA ARG A 5 -46.78 -41.76 51.68
C ARG A 5 -47.50 -42.79 50.79
N ARG A 6 -46.88 -43.06 49.62
CA ARG A 6 -46.36 -44.36 49.08
C ARG A 6 -45.70 -44.06 47.71
N LEU A 7 -44.37 -44.13 47.57
CA LEU A 7 -43.51 -45.29 47.25
C LEU A 7 -43.94 -46.07 45.98
N THR A 8 -43.34 -45.73 44.83
CA THR A 8 -43.25 -46.63 43.67
C THR A 8 -41.90 -46.41 42.98
N GLN A 9 -41.14 -47.50 42.86
CA GLN A 9 -39.87 -47.62 42.13
C GLN A 9 -40.09 -47.40 40.63
N ALA A 10 -39.10 -46.83 39.93
CA ALA A 10 -38.75 -47.28 38.58
C ALA A 10 -37.37 -46.77 38.14
N LEU A 11 -36.53 -47.74 37.76
CA LEU A 11 -35.49 -47.76 36.73
C LEU A 11 -34.40 -46.67 36.72
N ALA A 12 -33.20 -47.13 37.05
CA ALA A 12 -31.95 -46.54 36.60
C ALA A 12 -31.78 -46.77 35.08
N THR A 13 -31.67 -45.69 34.32
CA THR A 13 -31.18 -45.72 32.93
C THR A 13 -29.80 -45.06 32.92
N VAL A 14 -28.77 -45.87 32.72
CA VAL A 14 -27.40 -45.41 32.46
C VAL A 14 -27.36 -44.90 31.01
N CYS A 15 -27.40 -43.58 30.82
CA CYS A 15 -27.03 -42.96 29.55
C CYS A 15 -25.55 -42.61 29.60
N ALA A 16 -24.71 -43.44 28.96
CA ALA A 16 -23.31 -43.13 28.71
C ALA A 16 -23.23 -41.88 27.83
N THR A 17 -22.80 -40.76 28.41
CA THR A 17 -22.55 -39.52 27.67
C THR A 17 -21.18 -39.64 27.00
N VAL A 18 -21.17 -39.93 25.70
CA VAL A 18 -19.97 -39.83 24.88
C VAL A 18 -19.69 -38.34 24.70
N LEU A 19 -18.73 -37.81 25.46
CA LEU A 19 -18.17 -36.47 25.26
C LEU A 19 -17.38 -36.46 23.95
N PHE A 20 -18.03 -36.05 22.86
CA PHE A 20 -17.33 -35.59 21.67
C PHE A 20 -16.73 -34.21 21.98
N THR A 21 -15.46 -34.18 22.37
CA THR A 21 -14.66 -32.96 22.33
C THR A 21 -14.34 -32.66 20.87
N THR A 22 -15.20 -31.91 20.19
CA THR A 22 -14.83 -31.32 18.90
C THR A 22 -13.84 -30.20 19.18
N THR A 23 -12.56 -30.46 18.91
CA THR A 23 -11.57 -29.41 18.72
C THR A 23 -12.07 -28.50 17.60
N LEU A 24 -12.53 -27.31 17.95
CA LEU A 24 -12.70 -26.23 16.99
C LEU A 24 -11.33 -25.97 16.40
N ALA A 25 -11.11 -26.42 15.16
CA ALA A 25 -10.05 -25.87 14.34
C ALA A 25 -10.34 -24.36 14.27
N SER A 26 -9.47 -23.55 14.86
CA SER A 26 -9.45 -22.11 14.61
C SER A 26 -9.20 -21.95 13.11
N CYS A 27 -10.28 -21.74 12.37
CA CYS A 27 -10.21 -21.15 11.05
C CYS A 27 -9.61 -19.77 11.29
N GLY A 28 -8.42 -19.50 10.74
CA GLY A 28 -7.82 -18.17 10.85
C GLY A 28 -8.84 -17.13 10.36
N ASP A 29 -8.90 -15.99 11.05
CA ASP A 29 -9.75 -14.89 10.62
C ASP A 29 -9.45 -14.56 9.15
N PRO A 30 -10.48 -14.29 8.31
CA PRO A 30 -10.25 -13.90 6.93
C PRO A 30 -9.35 -12.67 6.89
N ALA A 31 -8.32 -12.70 6.04
CA ALA A 31 -7.40 -11.59 5.86
C ALA A 31 -8.18 -10.28 5.62
N GLU A 32 -7.95 -9.29 6.47
CA GLU A 32 -8.62 -8.00 6.35
C GLU A 32 -7.99 -7.25 5.17
N ILE A 33 -8.78 -7.02 4.12
CA ILE A 33 -8.34 -6.27 2.94
C ILE A 33 -8.71 -4.80 3.12
N THR A 34 -7.71 -3.95 3.25
CA THR A 34 -7.88 -2.49 3.35
C THR A 34 -7.40 -1.81 2.06
N THR A 35 -8.14 -0.80 1.59
CA THR A 35 -7.69 0.05 0.48
C THR A 35 -7.21 1.39 1.02
N LEU A 36 -5.93 1.68 0.80
CA LEU A 36 -5.30 2.95 1.11
C LEU A 36 -5.26 3.80 -0.16
N GLN A 37 -5.86 4.99 -0.11
CA GLN A 37 -5.78 5.96 -1.20
C GLN A 37 -5.20 7.26 -0.68
N VAL A 38 -4.16 7.75 -1.37
CA VAL A 38 -3.47 9.01 -1.02
C VAL A 38 -3.34 9.85 -2.28
N ASP A 39 -3.96 11.03 -2.27
CA ASP A 39 -3.75 12.09 -3.25
C ASP A 39 -2.76 13.11 -2.65
N VAL A 40 -1.67 13.42 -3.36
CA VAL A 40 -0.57 14.26 -2.83
C VAL A 40 0.14 15.02 -3.95
N LEU A 41 0.58 16.25 -3.64
CA LEU A 41 1.54 16.97 -4.47
C LEU A 41 2.95 16.64 -3.97
N LEU A 42 3.74 15.95 -4.79
CA LEU A 42 5.14 15.63 -4.47
C LEU A 42 6.07 16.68 -5.04
N GLU A 43 6.90 17.29 -4.19
CA GLU A 43 7.88 18.30 -4.54
C GLU A 43 9.30 17.73 -4.50
N SER A 44 10.12 18.08 -5.49
CA SER A 44 11.52 17.65 -5.54
C SER A 44 12.35 18.38 -4.48
N VAL A 45 12.98 17.62 -3.59
CA VAL A 45 13.89 18.15 -2.56
C VAL A 45 15.35 17.86 -2.86
N ALA A 46 15.65 16.84 -3.65
CA ALA A 46 16.98 16.59 -4.17
C ALA A 46 16.91 15.87 -5.51
N LYS A 47 17.78 16.22 -6.46
CA LYS A 47 17.87 15.51 -7.73
C LYS A 47 19.29 15.50 -8.28
N LYS A 48 19.59 14.44 -9.02
CA LYS A 48 20.83 14.30 -9.79
C LYS A 48 20.45 13.77 -11.16
N LEU A 49 20.49 14.64 -12.15
CA LEU A 49 20.07 14.34 -13.52
C LEU A 49 21.23 14.53 -14.48
N HIS A 50 21.34 13.63 -15.45
CA HIS A 50 22.31 13.65 -16.52
C HIS A 50 21.58 13.76 -17.84
N LYS A 51 22.04 14.67 -18.71
CA LYS A 51 21.57 14.81 -20.08
C LYS A 51 22.68 14.35 -21.02
N ILE A 52 22.33 13.48 -21.97
CA ILE A 52 23.26 12.90 -22.93
C ILE A 52 22.62 12.75 -24.31
N GLY A 53 23.46 12.48 -25.30
CA GLY A 53 23.05 12.27 -26.69
C GLY A 53 22.80 13.57 -27.46
N PRO A 54 22.48 13.49 -28.76
CA PRO A 54 22.24 14.66 -29.60
C PRO A 54 21.10 15.50 -29.04
N SER A 55 21.33 16.81 -28.89
CA SER A 55 20.35 17.77 -28.38
C SER A 55 19.79 17.40 -27.01
N ASP A 56 20.58 16.77 -26.14
CA ASP A 56 20.18 16.37 -24.78
C ASP A 56 18.93 15.46 -24.74
N ARG A 57 18.70 14.69 -25.82
CA ARG A 57 17.47 13.90 -25.96
C ARG A 57 17.32 12.78 -24.94
N SER A 58 18.41 12.32 -24.32
CA SER A 58 18.40 11.25 -23.34
C SER A 58 18.66 11.84 -21.96
N LEU A 59 17.85 11.44 -20.98
CA LEU A 59 17.95 11.92 -19.61
C LEU A 59 17.84 10.75 -18.64
N TYR A 60 18.80 10.61 -17.74
CA TYR A 60 18.73 9.61 -16.67
C TYR A 60 19.17 10.19 -15.34
N GLY A 61 18.79 9.53 -14.25
CA GLY A 61 19.25 9.92 -12.91
C GLY A 61 18.23 9.61 -11.83
N SER A 62 18.30 10.38 -10.74
CA SER A 62 17.43 10.22 -9.58
C SER A 62 16.78 11.52 -9.14
N ASN A 63 15.62 11.38 -8.52
CA ASN A 63 14.87 12.45 -7.89
C ASN A 63 14.30 11.94 -6.56
N HIS A 64 14.47 12.73 -5.52
CA HIS A 64 13.87 12.55 -4.21
C HIS A 64 12.77 13.60 -4.08
N LEU A 65 11.53 13.13 -3.94
CA LEU A 65 10.36 13.97 -3.76
C LEU A 65 9.67 13.68 -2.44
N ILE A 66 9.12 14.72 -1.82
CA ILE A 66 8.30 14.59 -0.61
C ILE A 66 6.99 15.33 -0.79
N GLY A 67 5.97 14.92 -0.05
CA GLY A 67 4.71 15.64 0.04
C GLY A 67 3.86 15.10 1.17
N VAL A 68 2.84 15.87 1.56
CA VAL A 68 1.88 15.47 2.59
C VAL A 68 0.53 15.28 1.93
N GLY A 69 0.01 14.06 1.97
CA GLY A 69 -1.33 13.71 1.51
C GLY A 69 -2.28 13.47 2.67
N THR A 70 -3.48 13.02 2.35
CA THR A 70 -4.44 12.53 3.35
C THR A 70 -5.02 11.19 2.95
N MET A 71 -5.36 10.39 3.97
CA MET A 71 -6.07 9.12 3.84
C MET A 71 -7.10 9.04 4.97
N ALA A 72 -8.39 8.91 4.63
CA ALA A 72 -9.47 8.85 5.63
C ALA A 72 -9.38 9.97 6.71
N ASP A 73 -9.08 11.19 6.28
CA ASP A 73 -8.86 12.39 7.10
C ASP A 73 -7.60 12.40 8.00
N GLU A 74 -6.78 11.34 7.97
CA GLU A 74 -5.45 11.30 8.60
C GLU A 74 -4.38 11.79 7.63
N LYS A 75 -3.34 12.46 8.15
CA LYS A 75 -2.22 12.88 7.30
C LYS A 75 -1.32 11.69 7.02
N VAL A 76 -0.77 11.70 5.81
CA VAL A 76 0.22 10.72 5.39
C VAL A 76 1.37 11.46 4.72
N ASP A 77 2.54 11.40 5.35
CA ASP A 77 3.78 11.87 4.74
C ASP A 77 4.22 10.84 3.69
N VAL A 78 4.49 11.33 2.48
CA VAL A 78 4.89 10.51 1.34
C VAL A 78 6.28 10.92 0.89
N GLU A 79 7.22 9.99 0.97
CA GLU A 79 8.56 10.12 0.42
C GLU A 79 8.69 9.22 -0.80
N MET A 80 9.18 9.77 -1.92
CA MET A 80 9.41 9.04 -3.16
C MET A 80 10.85 9.21 -3.61
N GLN A 81 11.59 8.10 -3.64
CA GLN A 81 12.94 8.03 -4.20
C GLN A 81 12.87 7.35 -5.57
N ALA A 82 12.79 8.16 -6.62
CA ALA A 82 12.60 7.70 -7.99
C ALA A 82 13.90 7.79 -8.81
N THR A 83 14.08 6.82 -9.70
CA THR A 83 15.05 6.84 -10.79
C THR A 83 14.33 6.94 -12.12
N VAL A 84 14.96 7.60 -13.08
CA VAL A 84 14.41 7.83 -14.42
C VAL A 84 15.42 7.44 -15.49
N ASP A 85 14.93 6.91 -16.60
CA ASP A 85 15.68 6.72 -17.84
C ASP A 85 14.77 7.05 -19.02
N TYR A 86 14.98 8.23 -19.61
CA TYR A 86 14.13 8.83 -20.60
C TYR A 86 14.82 9.03 -21.93
N ILE A 87 14.05 8.85 -23.00
CA ILE A 87 14.32 9.30 -24.35
C ILE A 87 13.20 10.25 -24.75
N ALA A 88 13.54 11.48 -25.11
CA ALA A 88 12.61 12.54 -25.47
C ALA A 88 11.49 12.74 -24.42
N GLY A 89 11.87 12.72 -23.13
CA GLY A 89 10.95 12.94 -22.00
C GLY A 89 10.05 11.77 -21.62
N SER A 90 10.13 10.63 -22.33
CA SER A 90 9.39 9.40 -22.04
C SER A 90 10.34 8.26 -21.72
N GLY A 91 9.93 7.31 -20.90
CA GLY A 91 10.73 6.13 -20.60
C GLY A 91 10.39 5.54 -19.24
N GLU A 92 11.35 4.86 -18.64
CA GLU A 92 11.13 4.12 -17.41
C GLU A 92 11.18 5.02 -16.18
N ILE A 93 10.33 4.70 -15.21
CA ILE A 93 10.45 5.17 -13.83
C ILE A 93 10.48 3.97 -12.91
N ASN A 94 11.41 3.98 -11.96
CA ASN A 94 11.53 2.95 -10.93
C ASN A 94 11.85 3.63 -9.61
N GLY A 95 11.73 2.92 -8.50
CA GLY A 95 12.04 3.50 -7.19
C GLY A 95 11.27 2.90 -6.04
N PHE A 96 11.33 3.60 -4.92
CA PHE A 96 10.68 3.27 -3.68
C PHE A 96 9.82 4.42 -3.21
N ILE A 97 8.71 4.10 -2.55
CA ILE A 97 7.84 5.06 -1.90
C ILE A 97 7.64 4.62 -0.46
N THR A 98 7.71 5.56 0.46
CA THR A 98 7.47 5.38 1.88
C THR A 98 6.27 6.21 2.28
N PHE A 99 5.29 5.56 2.90
CA PHE A 99 4.14 6.22 3.53
C PHE A 99 4.36 6.21 5.04
N THR A 100 4.33 7.37 5.67
CA THR A 100 4.41 7.50 7.14
C THR A 100 3.11 8.11 7.64
N PHE A 101 2.45 7.40 8.56
CA PHE A 101 1.17 7.80 9.14
C PHE A 101 1.36 8.68 10.39
N ASP A 102 0.30 9.36 10.83
CA ASP A 102 0.33 10.26 11.99
C ASP A 102 0.78 9.57 13.30
N ASP A 103 0.57 8.26 13.43
CA ASP A 103 1.02 7.45 14.57
C ASP A 103 2.50 7.03 14.49
N GLY A 104 3.19 7.39 13.40
CA GLY A 104 4.59 7.06 13.13
C GLY A 104 4.80 5.71 12.45
N SER A 105 3.74 4.93 12.23
CA SER A 105 3.84 3.68 11.49
C SER A 105 4.16 3.92 10.01
N VAL A 106 4.78 2.93 9.37
CA VAL A 106 5.31 3.06 8.01
C VAL A 106 4.88 1.90 7.12
N ILE A 107 4.59 2.18 5.85
CA ILE A 107 4.54 1.19 4.77
C ILE A 107 5.57 1.55 3.71
N GLY A 108 6.47 0.61 3.41
CA GLY A 108 7.43 0.71 2.31
C GLY A 108 6.92 -0.03 1.07
N VAL A 109 6.97 0.61 -0.10
CA VAL A 109 6.57 -0.01 -1.36
C VAL A 109 7.64 0.19 -2.44
N ARG A 110 7.71 -0.77 -3.37
CA ARG A 110 8.52 -0.67 -4.59
C ARG A 110 7.63 -0.39 -5.80
N MET A 111 8.15 0.42 -6.72
CA MET A 111 7.59 0.58 -8.06
C MET A 111 7.93 -0.66 -8.91
N VAL A 112 6.99 -1.08 -9.75
CA VAL A 112 7.11 -2.21 -10.67
C VAL A 112 6.61 -1.76 -12.04
N ASN A 113 7.44 -1.95 -13.07
CA ASN A 113 7.12 -1.60 -14.45
C ASN A 113 6.63 -0.16 -14.62
N GLY A 114 7.29 0.79 -13.95
CA GLY A 114 6.90 2.18 -14.03
C GLY A 114 7.27 2.81 -15.37
N SER A 115 6.40 3.68 -15.88
CA SER A 115 6.61 4.42 -17.12
C SER A 115 6.22 5.88 -16.97
N ALA A 116 6.91 6.73 -17.73
CA ALA A 116 6.58 8.12 -17.98
C ALA A 116 6.32 8.31 -19.48
N VAL A 117 5.24 9.01 -19.81
CA VAL A 117 4.89 9.40 -21.18
C VAL A 117 4.85 10.92 -21.24
N ALA A 118 5.77 11.51 -22.00
CA ALA A 118 5.77 12.94 -22.28
C ALA A 118 4.49 13.34 -23.02
N LYS A 119 3.94 14.51 -22.69
CA LYS A 119 2.89 15.12 -23.50
C LYS A 119 3.52 15.88 -24.67
N THR A 120 2.67 16.43 -25.53
CA THR A 120 3.07 17.13 -26.76
C THR A 120 4.01 18.31 -26.54
N ASP A 121 3.99 18.92 -25.36
CA ASP A 121 4.88 20.02 -24.98
C ASP A 121 6.29 19.54 -24.56
N THR A 122 6.52 18.22 -24.42
CA THR A 122 7.74 17.55 -23.92
C THR A 122 8.19 17.95 -22.51
N THR A 123 7.61 19.02 -21.96
CA THR A 123 7.82 19.49 -20.60
C THR A 123 6.89 18.79 -19.64
N SER A 124 5.64 18.49 -19.98
CA SER A 124 4.75 17.75 -19.10
C SER A 124 4.79 16.25 -19.38
N ALA A 125 4.45 15.45 -18.36
CA ALA A 125 4.40 14.00 -18.49
C ALA A 125 3.32 13.39 -17.61
N ARG A 126 2.84 12.21 -18.03
CA ARG A 126 2.01 11.32 -17.21
C ARG A 126 2.83 10.13 -16.76
N PHE A 127 2.60 9.70 -15.53
CA PHE A 127 3.29 8.59 -14.90
C PHE A 127 2.30 7.49 -14.55
N PHE A 128 2.75 6.24 -14.69
CA PHE A 128 2.04 5.07 -14.20
C PHE A 128 3.05 4.05 -13.70
N SER A 129 2.78 3.43 -12.55
CA SER A 129 3.53 2.26 -12.08
C SER A 129 2.62 1.33 -11.28
N LEU A 130 2.89 0.03 -11.35
CA LEU A 130 2.36 -0.92 -10.38
C LEU A 130 3.16 -0.80 -9.09
N LEU A 131 2.53 -1.04 -7.96
CA LEU A 131 3.16 -1.01 -6.64
C LEU A 131 3.12 -2.39 -6.03
N SER A 132 4.19 -2.75 -5.33
CA SER A 132 4.24 -3.94 -4.47
C SER A 132 4.74 -3.51 -3.10
N VAL A 133 3.99 -3.87 -2.06
CA VAL A 133 4.44 -3.69 -0.68
C VAL A 133 5.72 -4.50 -0.46
N ILE A 134 6.66 -3.90 0.26
CA ILE A 134 7.88 -4.55 0.74
C ILE A 134 7.61 -5.10 2.13
N ASP A 135 7.25 -4.22 3.06
CA ASP A 135 6.87 -4.50 4.45
C ASP A 135 6.32 -3.20 5.10
N GLY A 136 5.99 -3.26 6.39
CA GLY A 136 5.68 -2.10 7.21
C GLY A 136 6.24 -2.19 8.65
N THR A 137 6.01 -1.14 9.43
CA THR A 137 6.35 -1.09 10.87
C THR A 137 5.09 -1.14 11.72
N ASP A 138 5.26 -1.44 13.02
CA ASP A 138 4.18 -1.39 14.02
C ASP A 138 2.93 -2.15 13.57
N GLY A 139 1.81 -1.44 13.42
CA GLY A 139 0.54 -1.97 12.95
C GLY A 139 0.60 -2.59 11.54
N TYR A 140 1.68 -2.41 10.78
CA TYR A 140 1.85 -2.88 9.41
C TYR A 140 2.94 -3.94 9.22
N ILE A 141 3.53 -4.49 10.29
CA ILE A 141 4.54 -5.56 10.17
C ILE A 141 3.94 -6.79 9.45
N GLY A 142 4.65 -7.27 8.42
CA GLY A 142 4.28 -8.44 7.64
C GLY A 142 3.14 -8.21 6.65
N ILE A 143 2.67 -6.96 6.51
CA ILE A 143 1.57 -6.64 5.61
C ILE A 143 1.97 -6.91 4.16
N GLN A 144 1.07 -7.51 3.40
CA GLN A 144 1.24 -7.71 1.98
C GLN A 144 0.35 -6.73 1.23
N GLY A 145 0.68 -6.44 -0.02
CA GLY A 145 -0.17 -5.58 -0.80
C GLY A 145 0.35 -5.23 -2.17
N ARG A 146 -0.57 -4.75 -3.00
CA ARG A 146 -0.31 -4.30 -4.37
C ARG A 146 -1.13 -3.07 -4.67
N GLY A 147 -0.69 -2.30 -5.65
CA GLY A 147 -1.41 -1.09 -6.01
C GLY A 147 -0.95 -0.44 -7.29
N THR A 148 -1.31 0.82 -7.41
CA THR A 148 -0.96 1.66 -8.55
C THR A 148 -0.54 3.04 -8.07
N PHE A 149 0.48 3.57 -8.73
CA PHE A 149 0.84 4.98 -8.71
C PHE A 149 0.46 5.58 -10.07
N THR A 150 -0.28 6.68 -10.05
CA THR A 150 -0.47 7.56 -11.20
C THR A 150 0.02 8.95 -10.85
N GLY A 151 0.64 9.63 -11.80
CA GLY A 151 1.09 11.00 -11.59
C GLY A 151 0.98 11.86 -12.82
N GLU A 152 0.94 13.17 -12.60
CA GLU A 152 1.03 14.17 -13.65
C GLU A 152 2.02 15.27 -13.22
N ARG A 153 2.97 15.56 -14.11
CA ARG A 153 3.88 16.71 -13.97
C ARG A 153 3.55 17.69 -15.07
N ILE A 154 3.28 18.94 -14.70
CA ILE A 154 2.97 20.02 -15.63
C ILE A 154 4.18 20.93 -15.93
N ASP A 155 5.24 20.83 -15.14
CA ASP A 155 6.47 21.64 -15.27
C ASP A 155 7.67 20.83 -15.74
N ALA A 156 8.86 21.46 -15.84
CA ALA A 156 10.11 20.83 -16.26
C ALA A 156 10.49 19.55 -15.47
N ILE A 157 11.36 18.70 -16.05
CA ILE A 157 11.75 17.42 -15.45
C ILE A 157 12.40 17.64 -14.09
N GLY A 158 11.90 16.91 -13.09
CA GLY A 158 12.26 17.09 -11.68
C GLY A 158 11.57 18.27 -11.00
N GLY A 159 10.46 18.77 -11.56
CA GLY A 159 9.48 19.61 -10.87
C GLY A 159 8.46 18.80 -10.08
N ALA A 160 7.44 19.49 -9.55
CA ALA A 160 6.40 18.87 -8.74
C ALA A 160 5.53 17.89 -9.55
N VAL A 161 4.99 16.88 -8.87
CA VAL A 161 4.15 15.82 -9.45
C VAL A 161 2.87 15.70 -8.65
N GLN A 162 1.74 16.01 -9.28
CA GLN A 162 0.44 15.67 -8.72
C GLN A 162 0.27 14.16 -8.81
N SER A 163 0.12 13.50 -7.66
CA SER A 163 0.25 12.06 -7.53
C SER A 163 -0.98 11.47 -6.85
N ARG A 164 -1.35 10.27 -7.29
CA ARG A 164 -2.34 9.42 -6.63
C ARG A 164 -1.77 8.03 -6.46
N PHE A 165 -1.86 7.54 -5.22
CA PHE A 165 -1.51 6.20 -4.83
C PHE A 165 -2.78 5.45 -4.43
N VAL A 166 -2.94 4.23 -4.91
CA VAL A 166 -4.00 3.31 -4.48
C VAL A 166 -3.35 1.99 -4.15
N LEU A 167 -3.32 1.61 -2.88
CA LEU A 167 -2.79 0.34 -2.39
C LEU A 167 -3.92 -0.50 -1.81
N ARG A 168 -3.92 -1.79 -2.15
CA ARG A 168 -4.72 -2.80 -1.46
C ARG A 168 -3.77 -3.61 -0.62
N VAL A 169 -4.01 -3.60 0.68
CA VAL A 169 -3.17 -4.25 1.67
C VAL A 169 -3.95 -5.33 2.39
N GLU A 170 -3.27 -6.42 2.71
CA GLU A 170 -3.84 -7.64 3.28
C GLU A 170 -2.97 -8.08 4.45
N ARG A 171 -3.61 -8.42 5.57
CA ARG A 171 -2.97 -8.89 6.80
C ARG A 171 -3.30 -10.34 7.10
#